data_AF-A0A3D3KUP8-F1
#
_entry.id   AF-A0A3D3KUP8-F1
#
_cell.length_a   1.000
_cell.length_b   1.000
_cell.length_c   1.000
_cell.angle_alpha   90.00
_cell.angle_beta   90.00
_cell.angle_gamma   90.00
#
_symmetry.space_group_name_H-M   'P 1'
#
loop_
_entity.id
_entity.type
_entity.pdbx_description
1 polymer ?
#
loop_
_entity_poly.entity_id
_entity_poly.type
_entity_poly.pdbx_seq_one_letter_code
_entity_poly.pdbx_strand_id
1 'polypeptide(L)'
;MATAAQWIQGARLRTLPAAIAPVLIGTAAAYEMDSFRPVNAVLAALVALLLQIGVNYANDYSDGVRGTDEDRVGPLRLVGSGAARPEHVKYAAFGAFAVAMVFGLALVIITQSWWLILVGLGCVMAAWGYTGGKNPYGYMGLGDVFVFVFFGLVATLGTTYTQAGQINLPAVIGAIGTGLIACALLMANNVRDIPTD
;
A
#
# COMPACT_ATOMS: atom_id res chain seq x y z
N MET A 1 27.32 4.41 1.23
CA MET A 1 26.15 3.56 1.51
C MET A 1 25.09 4.43 2.16
N ALA A 2 23.81 4.27 1.80
CA ALA A 2 22.73 5.04 2.40
C ALA A 2 22.65 4.83 3.93
N THR A 3 22.36 5.90 4.67
CA THR A 3 22.19 5.86 6.12
C THR A 3 20.82 5.29 6.51
N ALA A 4 20.66 4.87 7.77
CA ALA A 4 19.37 4.41 8.29
C ALA A 4 18.26 5.47 8.13
N ALA A 5 18.59 6.75 8.34
CA ALA A 5 17.65 7.85 8.15
C ALA A 5 17.15 7.96 6.69
N GLN A 6 18.05 7.74 5.72
CA GLN A 6 17.67 7.75 4.30
C GLN A 6 16.77 6.56 3.95
N TRP A 7 17.02 5.38 4.52
CA TRP A 7 16.12 4.23 4.34
C TRP A 7 14.73 4.47 4.93
N ILE A 8 14.66 5.09 6.12
CA ILE A 8 13.39 5.49 6.75
C ILE A 8 12.66 6.53 5.89
N GLN A 9 13.39 7.49 5.32
CA GLN A 9 12.81 8.46 4.41
C GLN A 9 12.27 7.80 3.13
N GLY A 10 13.01 6.82 2.57
CA GLY A 10 12.59 6.02 1.43
C GLY A 10 11.35 5.17 1.68
N ALA A 11 11.11 4.74 2.93
CA ALA A 11 9.86 4.09 3.34
C ALA A 11 8.64 5.03 3.34
N ARG A 12 8.87 6.35 3.19
CA ARG A 12 7.88 7.44 3.18
C ARG A 12 6.88 7.35 4.33
N LEU A 13 7.38 7.44 5.57
CA LEU A 13 6.55 7.34 6.79
C LEU A 13 5.27 8.20 6.78
N ARG A 14 5.30 9.35 6.09
CA ARG A 14 4.14 10.25 5.95
C ARG A 14 2.98 9.66 5.14
N THR A 15 3.20 8.61 4.35
CA THR A 15 2.14 7.90 3.61
C THR A 15 1.51 6.76 4.42
N LEU A 16 2.15 6.31 5.51
CA LEU A 16 1.66 5.18 6.30
C LEU A 16 0.29 5.41 6.98
N PRO A 17 -0.09 6.64 7.40
CA PRO A 17 -1.44 6.89 7.89
C PRO A 17 -2.54 6.52 6.88
N ALA A 18 -2.28 6.68 5.57
CA ALA A 18 -3.22 6.29 4.51
C ALA A 18 -3.41 4.77 4.42
N ALA A 19 -2.41 3.98 4.83
CA ALA A 19 -2.52 2.52 4.91
C ALA A 19 -3.20 2.04 6.20
N ILE A 20 -3.03 2.76 7.32
CA ILE A 20 -3.61 2.40 8.62
C ILE A 20 -5.10 2.78 8.71
N ALA A 21 -5.49 3.94 8.20
CA ALA A 21 -6.87 4.44 8.34
C ALA A 21 -7.96 3.45 7.84
N PRO A 22 -7.81 2.79 6.67
CA PRO A 22 -8.71 1.73 6.21
C PRO A 22 -8.85 0.57 7.21
N VAL A 23 -7.74 0.15 7.83
CA VAL A 23 -7.72 -0.94 8.81
C VAL A 23 -8.45 -0.53 10.09
N LEU A 24 -8.26 0.70 10.57
CA LEU A 24 -8.99 1.21 11.73
C LEU A 24 -10.50 1.27 11.47
N ILE A 25 -10.90 1.74 10.29
CA ILE A 25 -12.31 1.83 9.91
C ILE A 25 -12.92 0.45 9.74
N GLY A 26 -12.23 -0.47 9.08
CA GLY A 26 -12.68 -1.85 8.92
C GLY A 26 -12.80 -2.58 10.26
N THR A 27 -11.90 -2.28 11.20
CA THR A 27 -11.94 -2.79 12.58
C THR A 27 -13.10 -2.20 13.37
N ALA A 28 -13.35 -0.89 13.26
CA ALA A 28 -14.49 -0.24 13.90
C ALA A 28 -15.82 -0.81 13.40
N ALA A 29 -15.93 -1.08 12.10
CA ALA A 29 -17.09 -1.73 11.52
C ALA A 29 -17.27 -3.19 12.01
N ALA A 30 -16.18 -3.92 12.24
CA ALA A 30 -16.25 -5.25 12.86
C ALA A 30 -16.62 -5.21 14.35
N TYR A 31 -16.17 -4.16 15.06
CA TYR A 31 -16.53 -3.92 16.45
C TYR A 31 -18.05 -3.68 16.61
N GLU A 32 -18.67 -2.96 15.67
CA GLU A 32 -20.12 -2.75 15.65
C GLU A 32 -20.92 -4.06 15.48
N MET A 33 -20.30 -5.10 14.93
CA MET A 33 -20.86 -6.46 14.81
C MET A 33 -20.42 -7.40 15.95
N ASP A 34 -19.98 -6.86 17.09
CA ASP A 34 -19.45 -7.62 18.25
C ASP A 34 -18.32 -8.60 17.88
N SER A 35 -17.60 -8.32 16.79
CA SER A 35 -16.65 -9.24 16.16
C SER A 35 -15.22 -8.72 16.20
N PHE A 36 -14.89 -7.89 17.19
CA PHE A 36 -13.55 -7.35 17.33
C PHE A 36 -12.54 -8.47 17.63
N ARG A 37 -11.55 -8.63 16.75
CA ARG A 37 -10.47 -9.62 16.87
C ARG A 37 -9.13 -8.90 16.80
N PRO A 38 -8.51 -8.57 17.96
CA PRO A 38 -7.32 -7.71 17.99
C PRO A 38 -6.14 -8.32 17.22
N VAL A 39 -5.95 -9.63 17.27
CA VAL A 39 -4.90 -10.32 16.50
C VAL A 39 -5.09 -10.11 15.00
N ASN A 40 -6.33 -10.24 14.51
CA ASN A 40 -6.65 -10.08 13.10
C ASN A 40 -6.45 -8.62 12.65
N ALA A 41 -6.85 -7.66 13.48
CA ALA A 41 -6.63 -6.24 13.24
C ALA A 41 -5.13 -5.89 13.14
N VAL A 42 -4.31 -6.41 14.05
CA VAL A 42 -2.84 -6.21 14.03
C VAL A 42 -2.21 -6.84 12.79
N LEU A 43 -2.59 -8.07 12.43
CA LEU A 43 -2.10 -8.72 11.22
C LEU A 43 -2.50 -7.94 9.95
N ALA A 44 -3.76 -7.48 9.86
CA ALA A 44 -4.22 -6.64 8.75
C ALA A 44 -3.43 -5.32 8.66
N ALA A 45 -3.15 -4.68 9.80
CA ALA A 45 -2.33 -3.47 9.87
C ALA A 45 -0.89 -3.73 9.38
N LEU A 46 -0.28 -4.84 9.80
CA LEU A 46 1.07 -5.23 9.37
C LEU A 46 1.12 -5.48 7.86
N VAL A 47 0.12 -6.17 7.31
CA VAL A 47 -0.01 -6.38 5.85
C VAL A 47 -0.10 -5.05 5.13
N ALA A 48 -1.02 -4.16 5.53
CA ALA A 48 -1.23 -2.87 4.90
C ALA A 48 0.04 -2.00 4.94
N LEU A 49 0.72 -1.95 6.10
CA LEU A 49 1.95 -1.19 6.29
C LEU A 49 3.10 -1.72 5.43
N LEU A 50 3.33 -3.03 5.44
CA LEU A 50 4.42 -3.65 4.70
C LEU A 50 4.20 -3.56 3.19
N LEU A 51 2.96 -3.71 2.71
CA LEU A 51 2.63 -3.47 1.31
C LEU A 51 2.87 -2.00 0.93
N GLN A 52 2.45 -1.04 1.76
CA GLN A 52 2.70 0.38 1.51
C GLN A 52 4.21 0.71 1.47
N ILE A 53 4.98 0.17 2.40
CA ILE A 53 6.45 0.33 2.43
C ILE A 53 7.06 -0.29 1.16
N GLY A 54 6.63 -1.50 0.80
CA GLY A 54 7.10 -2.18 -0.41
C GLY A 54 6.79 -1.40 -1.68
N VAL A 55 5.59 -0.83 -1.81
CA VAL A 55 5.21 0.06 -2.93
C VAL A 55 6.10 1.30 -2.95
N ASN A 56 6.37 1.91 -1.80
CA ASN A 56 7.23 3.09 -1.73
C ASN A 56 8.66 2.80 -2.24
N TYR A 57 9.25 1.66 -1.86
CA TYR A 57 10.54 1.23 -2.39
C TYR A 57 10.47 0.79 -3.86
N ALA A 58 9.41 0.12 -4.28
CA ALA A 58 9.22 -0.28 -5.67
C ALA A 58 9.14 0.95 -6.60
N ASN A 59 8.46 2.01 -6.16
CA ASN A 59 8.37 3.28 -6.86
C ASN A 59 9.74 3.98 -6.90
N ASP A 60 10.45 4.06 -5.77
CA ASP A 60 11.81 4.63 -5.71
C ASP A 60 12.78 3.94 -6.67
N TYR A 61 12.77 2.60 -6.65
CA TYR A 61 13.55 1.79 -7.58
C TYR A 61 13.17 2.04 -9.05
N SER A 62 11.88 1.95 -9.37
CA SER A 62 11.43 1.93 -10.78
C SER A 62 11.62 3.28 -11.45
N ASP A 63 11.26 4.37 -10.76
CA ASP A 63 11.44 5.73 -11.28
C ASP A 63 12.93 6.10 -11.33
N GLY A 64 13.72 5.71 -10.32
CA GLY A 64 15.15 5.99 -10.27
C GLY A 64 15.94 5.29 -11.38
N VAL A 65 15.56 4.06 -11.75
CA VAL A 65 16.19 3.35 -12.90
C VAL A 65 15.71 3.90 -14.24
N ARG A 66 14.50 4.47 -14.31
CA ARG A 66 13.97 5.09 -15.54
C ARG A 66 14.50 6.51 -15.79
N GLY A 67 15.15 7.14 -14.81
CA GLY A 67 15.61 8.53 -14.91
C GLY A 67 14.52 9.57 -14.62
N THR A 68 13.32 9.15 -14.21
CA THR A 68 12.21 10.07 -13.88
C THR A 68 12.52 10.98 -12.68
N ASP A 69 13.52 10.63 -11.87
CA ASP A 69 13.91 11.37 -10.67
C ASP A 69 15.07 12.37 -10.90
N GLU A 70 15.56 12.60 -12.14
CA GLU A 70 16.74 13.44 -12.40
C GLU A 70 16.54 14.95 -12.13
N ASP A 71 15.35 15.50 -12.44
CA ASP A 71 15.02 16.93 -12.28
C ASP A 71 13.93 17.20 -11.22
N ARG A 72 13.69 16.23 -10.33
CA ARG A 72 12.54 16.27 -9.42
C ARG A 72 12.76 17.18 -8.20
N VAL A 73 11.80 18.08 -7.95
CA VAL A 73 11.71 18.85 -6.70
C VAL A 73 10.86 18.07 -5.69
N GLY A 74 11.50 17.28 -4.82
CA GLY A 74 10.77 16.45 -3.85
C GLY A 74 11.64 15.81 -2.76
N PRO A 75 11.03 15.00 -1.87
CA PRO A 75 11.78 14.26 -0.85
C PRO A 75 12.81 13.32 -1.49
N LEU A 76 13.93 13.12 -0.77
CA LEU A 76 15.03 12.26 -1.21
C LEU A 76 14.53 10.89 -1.71
N ARG A 77 14.99 10.51 -2.90
CA ARG A 77 14.86 9.17 -3.50
C ARG A 77 16.17 8.42 -3.32
N LEU A 78 16.13 7.18 -2.86
CA LEU A 78 17.33 6.38 -2.62
C LEU A 78 18.12 6.08 -3.90
N VAL A 79 17.41 5.71 -4.98
CA VAL A 79 18.04 5.39 -6.26
C VAL A 79 18.36 6.65 -7.04
N GLY A 80 17.40 7.56 -7.20
CA GLY A 80 17.60 8.81 -7.96
C GLY A 80 18.73 9.69 -7.43
N SER A 81 18.98 9.69 -6.11
CA SER A 81 20.11 10.45 -5.53
C SER A 81 21.46 9.71 -5.57
N GLY A 82 21.50 8.46 -6.05
CA GLY A 82 22.68 7.61 -5.97
C GLY A 82 23.06 7.14 -4.55
N ALA A 83 22.23 7.42 -3.53
CA ALA A 83 22.50 7.05 -2.14
C ALA A 83 22.52 5.52 -1.91
N ALA A 84 21.69 4.77 -2.65
CA ALA A 84 21.64 3.32 -2.61
C ALA A 84 21.69 2.72 -4.03
N ARG A 85 22.28 1.52 -4.14
CA ARG A 85 22.25 0.75 -5.39
C ARG A 85 20.81 0.32 -5.70
N PRO A 86 20.34 0.42 -6.96
CA PRO A 86 18.98 0.03 -7.34
C PRO A 86 18.60 -1.39 -6.89
N GLU A 87 19.52 -2.34 -7.03
CA GLU A 87 19.32 -3.74 -6.63
C GLU A 87 18.93 -3.89 -5.16
N HIS A 88 19.58 -3.14 -4.26
CA HIS A 88 19.27 -3.19 -2.83
C HIS A 88 17.87 -2.63 -2.52
N VAL A 89 17.46 -1.55 -3.21
CA VAL A 89 16.12 -0.96 -3.04
C VAL A 89 15.05 -1.91 -3.59
N LYS A 90 15.32 -2.56 -4.72
CA LYS A 90 14.47 -3.62 -5.26
C LYS A 90 14.32 -4.79 -4.27
N TYR A 91 15.41 -5.26 -3.68
CA TYR A 91 15.35 -6.34 -2.68
C TYR A 91 14.61 -5.91 -1.41
N ALA A 92 14.73 -4.65 -0.97
CA ALA A 92 13.94 -4.12 0.14
C ALA A 92 12.44 -4.12 -0.18
N ALA A 93 12.05 -3.73 -1.40
CA ALA A 93 10.65 -3.78 -1.84
C ALA A 93 10.09 -5.21 -1.82
N PHE A 94 10.77 -6.16 -2.46
CA PHE A 94 10.34 -7.57 -2.48
C PHE A 94 10.41 -8.23 -1.11
N GLY A 95 11.36 -7.85 -0.26
CA GLY A 95 11.43 -8.28 1.13
C GLY A 95 10.21 -7.82 1.92
N ALA A 96 9.79 -6.56 1.78
CA ALA A 96 8.58 -6.06 2.42
C ALA A 96 7.32 -6.80 1.92
N PHE A 97 7.20 -7.04 0.62
CA PHE A 97 6.10 -7.86 0.07
C PHE A 97 6.10 -9.29 0.60
N ALA A 98 7.27 -9.94 0.70
CA ALA A 98 7.38 -11.29 1.23
C ALA A 98 6.93 -11.35 2.70
N VAL A 99 7.37 -10.41 3.54
CA VAL A 99 6.94 -10.36 4.95
C VAL A 99 5.45 -10.03 5.05
N ALA A 100 4.92 -9.14 4.20
CA ALA A 100 3.48 -8.88 4.13
C ALA A 100 2.69 -10.16 3.81
N MET A 101 3.18 -10.96 2.85
CA MET A 101 2.55 -12.23 2.49
C MET A 101 2.60 -13.26 3.63
N VAL A 102 3.65 -13.27 4.46
CA VAL A 102 3.70 -14.13 5.65
C VAL A 102 2.60 -13.75 6.65
N PHE A 103 2.44 -12.46 6.96
CA PHE A 103 1.36 -12.00 7.85
C PHE A 103 -0.03 -12.20 7.24
N GLY A 104 -0.17 -11.98 5.93
CA GLY A 104 -1.40 -12.23 5.21
C GLY A 104 -1.78 -13.71 5.22
N LEU A 105 -0.81 -14.61 5.04
CA LEU A 105 -1.03 -16.05 5.11
C LEU A 105 -1.43 -16.47 6.54
N ALA A 106 -0.77 -15.93 7.57
CA ALA A 106 -1.17 -16.16 8.96
C ALA A 106 -2.63 -15.72 9.20
N LEU A 107 -3.03 -14.55 8.69
CA LEU A 107 -4.40 -14.05 8.79
C LEU A 107 -5.40 -14.96 8.05
N VAL A 108 -5.05 -15.44 6.86
CA VAL A 108 -5.88 -16.40 6.10
C VAL A 108 -6.07 -17.70 6.88
N ILE A 109 -4.99 -18.25 7.46
CA ILE A 109 -5.05 -19.48 8.24
C ILE A 109 -5.92 -19.30 9.49
N ILE A 110 -5.79 -18.18 10.20
CA ILE A 110 -6.61 -17.92 11.40
C ILE A 110 -8.10 -17.79 11.06
N THR A 111 -8.41 -17.13 9.94
CA THR A 111 -9.79 -16.83 9.53
C THR A 111 -10.42 -17.89 8.64
N GLN A 112 -9.64 -18.88 8.19
CA GLN A 112 -10.03 -19.90 7.20
C GLN A 112 -10.56 -19.31 5.88
N SER A 113 -10.22 -18.07 5.58
CA SER A 113 -10.72 -17.32 4.42
C SER A 113 -9.79 -17.48 3.22
N TRP A 114 -9.68 -18.72 2.72
CA TRP A 114 -8.71 -19.11 1.68
C TRP A 114 -8.77 -18.30 0.39
N TRP A 115 -9.95 -17.79 0.03
CA TRP A 115 -10.12 -16.94 -1.15
C TRP A 115 -9.33 -15.63 -1.08
N LEU A 116 -8.99 -15.15 0.13
CA LEU A 116 -8.16 -13.96 0.34
C LEU A 116 -6.70 -14.15 -0.12
N ILE A 117 -6.25 -15.39 -0.36
CA ILE A 117 -4.94 -15.63 -1.01
C ILE A 117 -4.91 -14.98 -2.39
N LEU A 118 -5.99 -15.12 -3.17
CA LEU A 118 -6.08 -14.50 -4.50
C LEU A 118 -6.08 -12.98 -4.40
N VAL A 119 -6.75 -12.42 -3.38
CA VAL A 119 -6.73 -10.98 -3.11
C VAL A 119 -5.33 -10.50 -2.74
N GLY A 120 -4.62 -11.22 -1.87
CA GLY A 120 -3.25 -10.89 -1.47
C GLY A 120 -2.28 -10.92 -2.65
N LEU A 121 -2.35 -11.96 -3.49
CA LEU A 121 -1.58 -12.02 -4.75
C LEU A 121 -1.92 -10.84 -5.67
N GLY A 122 -3.20 -10.51 -5.79
CA GLY A 122 -3.68 -9.33 -6.52
C GLY A 122 -3.05 -8.02 -6.00
N CYS A 123 -2.96 -7.86 -4.68
CA CYS A 123 -2.31 -6.70 -4.05
C CYS A 123 -0.83 -6.60 -4.39
N VAL A 124 -0.08 -7.71 -4.36
CA VAL A 124 1.35 -7.72 -4.71
C VAL A 124 1.56 -7.43 -6.20
N MET A 125 0.73 -8.02 -7.07
CA MET A 125 0.78 -7.76 -8.51
C MET A 125 0.46 -6.30 -8.84
N ALA A 126 -0.56 -5.72 -8.20
CA ALA A 126 -0.88 -4.31 -8.34
C ALA A 126 0.27 -3.43 -7.83
N ALA A 127 0.76 -3.71 -6.62
CA ALA A 127 1.86 -2.97 -6.00
C ALA A 127 3.10 -2.90 -6.90
N TRP A 128 3.51 -4.02 -7.51
CA TRP A 128 4.63 -4.02 -8.45
C TRP A 128 4.24 -3.44 -9.81
N GLY A 129 3.07 -3.77 -10.36
CA GLY A 129 2.63 -3.32 -11.68
C GLY A 129 2.32 -1.83 -11.77
N TYR A 130 2.18 -1.13 -10.64
CA TYR A 130 1.92 0.31 -10.62
C TYR A 130 3.06 1.11 -11.24
N THR A 131 4.31 0.83 -10.84
CA THR A 131 5.52 1.49 -11.39
C THR A 131 6.51 0.50 -11.99
N GLY A 132 6.55 -0.75 -11.57
CA GLY A 132 7.47 -1.76 -12.07
C GLY A 132 7.03 -2.40 -13.40
N GLY A 133 7.98 -3.07 -14.06
CA GLY A 133 7.73 -3.81 -15.30
C GLY A 133 7.80 -2.98 -16.59
N LYS A 134 7.41 -3.59 -17.71
CA LYS A 134 7.51 -2.99 -19.06
C LYS A 134 6.40 -1.96 -19.33
N ASN A 135 5.19 -2.22 -18.86
CA ASN A 135 4.00 -1.39 -19.07
C ASN A 135 3.34 -1.07 -17.72
N PRO A 136 3.94 -0.18 -16.90
CA PRO A 136 3.38 0.23 -15.62
C PRO A 136 2.06 0.97 -15.78
N TYR A 137 1.01 0.53 -15.09
CA TYR A 137 -0.32 1.15 -15.23
C TYR A 137 -0.44 2.49 -14.50
N GLY A 138 0.49 2.82 -13.59
CA GLY A 138 0.53 4.11 -12.90
C GLY A 138 0.63 5.31 -13.86
N TYR A 139 1.23 5.12 -15.03
CA TYR A 139 1.37 6.15 -16.08
C TYR A 139 0.25 6.10 -17.13
N MET A 140 -0.75 5.23 -16.94
CA MET A 140 -1.91 5.10 -17.84
C MET A 140 -3.13 5.92 -17.37
N GLY A 141 -2.97 6.79 -16.36
CA GLY A 141 -4.06 7.56 -15.77
C GLY A 141 -5.03 6.74 -14.91
N LEU A 142 -4.70 5.48 -14.61
CA LEU A 142 -5.56 4.59 -13.82
C LEU A 142 -5.28 4.65 -12.31
N GLY A 143 -4.39 5.53 -11.85
CA GLY A 143 -3.95 5.61 -10.46
C GLY A 143 -5.12 5.73 -9.46
N ASP A 144 -6.08 6.62 -9.72
CA ASP A 144 -7.22 6.84 -8.82
C ASP A 144 -8.08 5.59 -8.66
N VAL A 145 -8.31 4.84 -9.74
CA VAL A 145 -9.10 3.59 -9.71
C VAL A 145 -8.42 2.57 -8.80
N PHE A 146 -7.11 2.38 -8.96
CA PHE A 146 -6.37 1.41 -8.15
C PHE A 146 -6.25 1.87 -6.70
N VAL A 147 -6.02 3.15 -6.45
CA VAL A 147 -5.98 3.68 -5.08
C VAL A 147 -7.34 3.49 -4.40
N PHE A 148 -8.46 3.82 -5.07
CA PHE A 148 -9.80 3.59 -4.54
C PHE A 148 -10.06 2.11 -4.22
N VAL A 149 -9.70 1.21 -5.15
CA VAL A 149 -9.91 -0.24 -4.97
C VAL A 149 -9.06 -0.78 -3.84
N PHE A 150 -7.76 -0.51 -3.81
CA PHE A 150 -6.85 -1.16 -2.87
C PHE A 150 -6.84 -0.50 -1.48
N PHE A 151 -6.78 0.83 -1.41
CA PHE A 151 -6.80 1.55 -0.13
C PHE A 151 -8.21 1.71 0.42
N GLY A 152 -9.21 1.91 -0.43
CA GLY A 152 -10.60 2.00 0.00
C GLY A 152 -11.21 0.61 0.24
N LEU A 153 -11.55 -0.08 -0.84
CA LEU A 153 -12.35 -1.31 -0.78
C LEU A 153 -11.59 -2.49 -0.15
N VAL A 154 -10.45 -2.89 -0.70
CA VAL A 154 -9.75 -4.11 -0.29
C VAL A 154 -9.25 -4.00 1.15
N ALA A 155 -8.56 -2.91 1.50
CA ALA A 155 -8.00 -2.76 2.85
C ALA A 155 -9.11 -2.65 3.91
N THR A 156 -10.15 -1.84 3.69
CA THR A 156 -11.23 -1.67 4.67
C THR A 156 -12.11 -2.91 4.78
N LEU A 157 -12.66 -3.38 3.66
CA LEU A 157 -13.60 -4.52 3.66
C LEU A 157 -12.91 -5.83 4.00
N GLY A 158 -11.66 -6.02 3.54
CA GLY A 158 -10.85 -7.17 3.93
C GLY A 158 -10.58 -7.20 5.43
N THR A 159 -10.33 -6.04 6.05
CA THR A 159 -10.16 -5.96 7.51
C THR A 159 -11.45 -6.30 8.25
N THR A 160 -12.60 -5.78 7.81
CA THR A 160 -13.90 -6.14 8.41
C THR A 160 -14.19 -7.62 8.26
N TYR A 161 -14.03 -8.16 7.05
CA TYR A 161 -14.34 -9.55 6.74
C TYR A 161 -13.45 -10.52 7.52
N THR A 162 -12.15 -10.23 7.63
CA THR A 162 -11.23 -11.07 8.42
C THR A 162 -11.52 -11.04 9.92
N GLN A 163 -12.28 -10.08 10.42
CA GLN A 163 -12.69 -10.04 11.83
C GLN A 163 -14.09 -10.64 12.05
N ALA A 164 -15.04 -10.33 11.18
CA ALA A 164 -16.45 -10.65 11.36
C ALA A 164 -16.99 -11.77 10.45
N GLY A 165 -16.23 -12.21 9.45
CA GLY A 165 -16.68 -13.18 8.44
C GLY A 165 -17.75 -12.66 7.47
N GLN A 166 -18.12 -11.39 7.60
CA GLN A 166 -19.13 -10.71 6.78
C GLN A 166 -18.82 -9.22 6.68
N ILE A 167 -19.56 -8.51 5.83
CA ILE A 167 -19.45 -7.07 5.61
C ILE A 167 -20.78 -6.42 5.99
N ASN A 168 -20.74 -5.28 6.66
CA ASN A 168 -21.89 -4.45 7.00
C ASN A 168 -21.85 -3.11 6.26
N LEU A 169 -22.95 -2.36 6.34
CA LEU A 169 -23.08 -1.05 5.71
C LEU A 169 -22.03 -0.03 6.21
N PRO A 170 -21.71 0.07 7.53
CA PRO A 170 -20.62 0.90 8.01
C PRO A 170 -19.27 0.63 7.34
N ALA A 171 -18.91 -0.65 7.11
CA ALA A 171 -17.67 -1.00 6.41
C ALA A 171 -17.69 -0.51 4.96
N VAL A 172 -18.81 -0.65 4.24
CA VAL A 172 -18.94 -0.18 2.85
C VAL A 172 -18.82 1.33 2.76
N ILE A 173 -19.53 2.06 3.61
CA ILE A 173 -19.47 3.53 3.65
C ILE A 173 -18.05 3.98 4.00
N GLY A 174 -17.43 3.34 5.00
CA GLY A 174 -16.05 3.60 5.41
C GLY A 174 -15.03 3.33 4.30
N ALA A 175 -15.21 2.25 3.55
CA ALA A 175 -14.36 1.88 2.43
C ALA A 175 -14.43 2.89 1.28
N ILE A 176 -15.65 3.35 0.95
CA ILE A 176 -15.85 4.40 -0.06
C ILE A 176 -15.23 5.71 0.42
N GLY A 177 -15.49 6.11 1.67
CA GLY A 177 -14.96 7.36 2.22
C GLY A 177 -13.43 7.40 2.25
N THR A 178 -12.80 6.33 2.73
CA THR A 178 -11.32 6.20 2.73
C THR A 178 -10.75 6.15 1.32
N GLY A 179 -11.39 5.43 0.40
CA GLY A 179 -10.99 5.39 -1.00
C GLY A 179 -11.01 6.77 -1.65
N LEU A 180 -12.09 7.55 -1.45
CA LEU A 180 -12.19 8.91 -2.00
C LEU A 180 -11.15 9.86 -1.40
N ILE A 181 -10.87 9.76 -0.10
CA ILE A 181 -9.79 10.53 0.54
C ILE A 181 -8.43 10.15 -0.06
N ALA A 182 -8.19 8.86 -0.29
CA ALA A 182 -6.95 8.39 -0.90
C ALA A 182 -6.79 8.90 -2.34
N CYS A 183 -7.86 8.91 -3.14
CA CYS A 183 -7.86 9.54 -4.47
C CYS A 183 -7.60 11.05 -4.38
N ALA A 184 -8.22 11.76 -3.43
CA ALA A 184 -7.95 13.18 -3.24
C ALA A 184 -6.48 13.47 -2.89
N LEU A 185 -5.84 12.60 -2.08
CA LEU A 185 -4.41 12.69 -1.79
C LEU A 185 -3.56 12.43 -3.03
N LEU A 186 -3.92 11.45 -3.87
CA LEU A 186 -3.23 11.20 -5.13
C LEU A 186 -3.39 12.39 -6.08
N MET A 187 -4.59 12.92 -6.24
CA MET A 187 -4.88 14.10 -7.06
C MET A 187 -4.07 15.31 -6.59
N ALA A 188 -3.97 15.55 -5.28
CA ALA A 188 -3.14 16.63 -4.74
C ALA A 188 -1.64 16.44 -5.08
N ASN A 189 -1.14 15.20 -5.11
CA ASN A 189 0.21 14.92 -5.58
C ASN A 189 0.35 15.19 -7.08
N ASN A 190 -0.58 14.69 -7.90
CA ASN A 190 -0.54 14.87 -9.36
C ASN A 190 -0.58 16.37 -9.73
N VAL A 191 -1.46 17.16 -9.10
CA VAL A 191 -1.56 18.60 -9.36
C VAL A 191 -0.26 19.34 -9.00
N ARG A 192 0.41 18.94 -7.91
CA ARG A 192 1.71 19.50 -7.52
C ARG A 192 2.78 19.20 -8.58
N ASP A 193 2.73 18.02 -9.18
CA ASP A 193 3.79 17.49 -10.04
C ASP A 193 3.57 17.84 -11.55
N ILE A 194 2.47 18.51 -11.92
CA ILE A 194 2.19 19.01 -13.30
C ILE A 194 3.37 19.72 -13.97
N PRO A 195 4.15 20.61 -13.31
CA PRO A 195 5.27 21.28 -13.99
C PRO A 195 6.41 20.35 -14.41
N THR A 196 6.48 19.15 -13.83
CA THR A 196 7.55 18.16 -14.01
C THR A 196 7.11 16.88 -14.73
N ASP A 197 5.80 16.69 -14.95
CA ASP A 197 5.19 15.56 -15.69
C ASP A 197 5.07 15.88 -17.20
#